data_AF-A0A355B871-F1
#
_entry.id   AF-A0A355B871-F1
#
_cell.length_a   1.000
_cell.length_b   1.000
_cell.length_c   1.000
_cell.angle_alpha   90.00
_cell.angle_beta   90.00
_cell.angle_gamma   90.00
#
_symmetry.space_group_name_H-M   'P 1'
#
loop_
_entity.id
_entity.type
_entity.pdbx_description
1 polymer ?
#
loop_
_entity_poly.entity_id
_entity_poly.type
_entity_poly.pdbx_seq_one_letter_code
_entity_poly.pdbx_strand_id
1 'polypeptide(L)'
;AKKYGIKVYTIGIGTNGRAMFPYAKQANGTFLFQMMNVEIDEALMKEIAKKTDGIYYRATSNEKLEAIYENINKLEKTEIKEKKFTNYNELFRPLLLVACGLLVIEIVLKNTILRGFI
;
A
#
# COMPACT_ATOMS: atom_id res chain seq x y z
N ALA A 1 -2.86 3.15 15.01
CA ALA A 1 -3.97 3.46 14.07
C ALA A 1 -4.42 4.91 14.17
N LYS A 2 -5.13 5.35 15.23
CA LYS A 2 -5.65 6.73 15.36
C LYS A 2 -4.61 7.84 15.17
N LYS A 3 -3.41 7.66 15.73
CA LYS A 3 -2.31 8.64 15.68
C LYS A 3 -1.67 8.79 14.29
N TYR A 4 -1.99 7.90 13.35
CA TYR A 4 -1.42 7.85 11.99
C TYR A 4 -2.47 8.16 10.91
N GLY A 5 -3.69 8.58 11.28
CA GLY A 5 -4.76 8.87 10.31
C GLY A 5 -5.28 7.63 9.56
N ILE A 6 -5.01 6.42 10.06
CA ILE A 6 -5.43 5.17 9.42
C ILE A 6 -6.82 4.80 9.92
N LYS A 7 -7.79 4.78 9.01
CA LYS A 7 -9.16 4.30 9.26
C LYS A 7 -9.17 2.78 9.27
N VAL A 8 -9.71 2.16 10.33
CA VAL A 8 -9.82 0.71 10.45
C VAL A 8 -11.30 0.32 10.41
N TYR A 9 -11.68 -0.39 9.34
CA TYR A 9 -13.02 -0.95 9.18
C TYR A 9 -13.00 -2.39 9.68
N THR A 10 -13.82 -2.69 10.68
CA THR A 10 -13.93 -4.04 11.25
C THR A 10 -15.15 -4.73 10.65
N ILE A 11 -14.94 -5.89 10.03
CA ILE A 11 -16.03 -6.68 9.44
C ILE A 11 -16.17 -7.98 10.24
N GLY A 12 -17.28 -8.11 10.96
CA GLY A 12 -17.64 -9.35 11.65
C GLY A 12 -18.27 -10.32 10.65
N ILE A 13 -17.58 -11.42 10.37
CA ILE A 13 -18.06 -12.51 9.51
C ILE A 13 -18.37 -13.71 10.39
N GLY A 14 -19.63 -14.13 10.38
CA GLY A 14 -20.06 -15.34 11.09
C GLY A 14 -21.47 -15.26 11.67
N THR A 15 -22.03 -16.43 11.92
CA THR A 15 -23.25 -16.64 12.71
C THR A 15 -22.83 -16.85 14.17
N ASN A 16 -23.55 -16.23 15.11
CA ASN A 16 -23.35 -16.48 16.54
C ASN A 16 -23.68 -17.96 16.81
N GLY A 17 -22.72 -18.75 17.29
CA GLY A 17 -22.94 -20.18 17.49
C GLY A 17 -21.69 -21.02 17.71
N ARG A 18 -21.81 -22.32 17.40
CA ARG A 18 -20.74 -23.31 17.55
C ARG A 18 -20.00 -23.48 16.23
N ALA A 19 -18.70 -23.19 16.22
CA ALA A 19 -17.85 -23.46 15.07
C ALA A 19 -16.85 -24.58 15.41
N MET A 20 -16.49 -25.34 14.38
CA MET A 20 -15.49 -26.40 14.48
C MET A 20 -14.10 -25.76 14.61
N PHE A 21 -13.59 -25.64 15.83
CA PHE A 21 -12.29 -25.00 16.10
C PHE A 21 -11.24 -26.05 16.48
N PRO A 22 -10.02 -25.99 15.91
CA PRO A 22 -8.95 -26.93 16.25
C PRO A 22 -8.42 -26.61 17.65
N TYR A 23 -8.68 -27.49 18.62
CA TYR A 23 -8.30 -27.25 20.02
C TYR A 23 -6.99 -27.96 20.42
N ALA A 24 -6.67 -29.08 19.75
CA ALA A 24 -5.47 -29.85 20.03
C ALA A 24 -4.91 -30.50 18.77
N LYS A 25 -3.58 -30.69 18.76
CA LYS A 25 -2.87 -31.44 17.71
C LYS A 25 -2.54 -32.82 18.27
N GLN A 26 -3.05 -33.85 17.62
CA GLN A 26 -2.79 -35.23 18.01
C GLN A 26 -1.35 -35.62 17.63
N ALA A 27 -0.78 -36.64 18.28
CA ALA A 27 0.61 -37.05 18.07
C ALA A 27 0.93 -37.49 16.61
N ASN A 28 -0.10 -37.80 15.82
CA ASN A 28 -0.05 -38.09 14.39
C ASN A 28 -0.10 -36.84 13.48
N GLY A 29 -0.16 -35.64 14.06
CA GLY A 29 -0.21 -34.36 13.33
C GLY A 29 -1.60 -33.91 12.89
N THR A 30 -2.66 -34.69 13.13
CA THR A 30 -4.04 -34.31 12.80
C THR A 30 -4.60 -33.31 13.82
N PHE A 31 -5.29 -32.28 13.34
CA PHE A 31 -5.99 -31.33 14.20
C PHE A 31 -7.32 -31.94 14.68
N LEU A 32 -7.53 -31.98 15.99
CA LEU A 32 -8.79 -32.36 16.59
C LEU A 32 -9.66 -31.12 16.71
N PHE A 33 -10.82 -31.18 16.07
CA PHE A 33 -11.77 -30.09 16.10
C PHE A 33 -12.90 -30.38 17.08
N GLN A 34 -13.27 -29.37 17.86
CA GLN A 34 -14.43 -29.45 18.76
C GLN A 34 -15.40 -28.31 18.43
N MET A 35 -16.69 -28.58 18.59
CA MET A 35 -17.75 -27.57 18.52
C MET A 35 -17.64 -26.64 19.74
N MET A 36 -16.87 -25.57 19.60
CA MET A 36 -16.70 -24.53 20.61
C MET A 36 -17.59 -23.34 20.26
N ASN A 37 -18.15 -22.66 21.28
CA ASN A 37 -18.81 -21.39 21.05
C ASN A 37 -17.76 -20.39 20.59
N VAL A 38 -17.94 -19.88 19.36
CA VAL A 38 -17.15 -18.75 18.87
C VAL A 38 -18.02 -17.52 19.08
N GLU A 39 -17.73 -16.81 20.16
CA GLU A 39 -18.37 -15.52 20.43
C GLU A 39 -17.63 -14.45 19.63
N ILE A 40 -18.35 -13.83 18.70
CA ILE A 40 -17.85 -12.63 18.04
C ILE A 40 -18.10 -11.48 19.00
N ASP A 41 -17.03 -10.91 19.54
CA ASP A 41 -17.12 -9.81 20.49
C ASP A 41 -17.39 -8.48 19.76
N GLU A 42 -18.64 -8.31 19.32
CA GLU A 42 -19.07 -7.17 18.51
C GLU A 42 -18.85 -5.83 19.23
N ALA A 43 -18.88 -5.82 20.57
CA ALA A 43 -18.62 -4.64 21.38
C ALA A 43 -17.18 -4.14 21.19
N LEU A 44 -16.20 -5.05 21.29
CA LEU A 44 -14.79 -4.74 21.05
C LEU A 44 -14.56 -4.25 19.61
N MET A 45 -15.15 -4.93 18.63
CA MET A 45 -15.00 -4.55 17.22
C MET A 45 -15.55 -3.14 16.95
N LYS A 46 -16.73 -2.81 17.50
CA LYS A 46 -17.31 -1.46 17.43
C LYS A 46 -16.42 -0.42 18.09
N GLU A 47 -15.80 -0.76 19.23
CA GLU A 47 -14.89 0.15 19.92
C GLU A 47 -13.63 0.44 19.09
N ILE A 48 -13.06 -0.57 18.44
CA ILE A 48 -11.89 -0.43 17.57
C ILE A 48 -12.23 0.48 16.38
N ALA A 49 -13.33 0.20 15.68
CA ALA A 49 -13.79 1.01 14.55
C ALA A 49 -14.00 2.47 14.97
N LYS A 50 -14.70 2.70 16.09
CA LYS A 50 -14.97 4.04 16.64
C LYS A 50 -13.69 4.78 17.03
N LYS A 51 -12.68 4.09 17.59
CA LYS A 51 -11.40 4.70 17.94
C LYS A 51 -10.62 5.17 16.70
N THR A 52 -10.88 4.61 15.54
CA THR A 52 -10.16 4.90 14.28
C THR A 52 -11.00 5.62 13.24
N ASP A 53 -12.16 6.17 13.61
CA ASP A 53 -13.13 6.80 12.68
C ASP A 53 -13.53 5.88 11.50
N GLY A 54 -13.47 4.57 11.73
CA GLY A 54 -13.93 3.53 10.82
C GLY A 54 -15.35 3.07 11.18
N ILE A 55 -15.92 2.22 10.33
CA ILE A 55 -17.28 1.70 10.49
C ILE A 55 -17.22 0.19 10.78
N TYR A 56 -18.01 -0.26 11.75
CA TYR A 56 -18.24 -1.68 11.99
C TYR A 56 -19.34 -2.17 11.04
N TYR A 57 -19.05 -3.25 10.33
CA TYR A 57 -20.03 -3.92 9.49
C TYR A 57 -20.20 -5.38 9.92
N ARG A 58 -21.43 -5.87 9.84
CA ARG A 58 -21.76 -7.27 10.06
C ARG A 58 -22.12 -7.92 8.73
N ALA A 59 -21.24 -8.79 8.24
CA ALA A 59 -21.46 -9.53 7.01
C ALA A 59 -22.00 -10.92 7.36
N THR A 60 -23.31 -11.11 7.19
CA THR A 60 -23.98 -12.41 7.36
C THR A 60 -23.96 -13.25 6.09
N SER A 61 -23.62 -12.66 4.94
CA SER A 61 -23.55 -13.30 3.62
C SER A 61 -22.49 -12.64 2.74
N ASN A 62 -22.02 -13.36 1.72
CA ASN A 62 -21.05 -12.85 0.75
C ASN A 62 -21.57 -11.62 -0.01
N GLU A 63 -22.86 -11.58 -0.35
CA GLU A 63 -23.50 -10.44 -1.03
C GLU A 63 -23.44 -9.16 -0.18
N LYS A 64 -23.65 -9.27 1.14
CA LYS A 64 -23.50 -8.14 2.05
C LYS A 64 -22.07 -7.67 2.14
N LEU A 65 -21.10 -8.61 2.14
CA LEU A 65 -19.69 -8.28 2.16
C LEU A 65 -19.30 -7.46 0.92
N GLU A 66 -19.75 -7.89 -0.26
CA GLU A 66 -19.52 -7.18 -1.53
C GLU A 66 -20.14 -5.77 -1.51
N ALA A 67 -21.38 -5.64 -1.05
CA ALA A 67 -22.03 -4.34 -0.89
C ALA A 67 -21.28 -3.42 0.10
N ILE A 68 -20.73 -3.97 1.20
CA ILE A 68 -19.90 -3.21 2.15
C ILE A 68 -18.63 -2.71 1.46
N TYR A 69 -17.95 -3.58 0.70
CA TYR A 69 -16.76 -3.19 -0.06
C TYR A 69 -17.06 -2.10 -1.09
N GLU A 70 -18.17 -2.20 -1.82
CA GLU A 70 -18.58 -1.15 -2.76
C GLU A 70 -18.81 0.20 -2.07
N ASN A 71 -19.45 0.19 -0.90
CA ASN A 71 -19.69 1.40 -0.12
C ASN A 71 -18.39 2.03 0.38
N ILE A 72 -17.47 1.21 0.90
CA ILE A 72 -16.14 1.69 1.32
C ILE A 72 -15.38 2.27 0.11
N ASN A 73 -15.41 1.58 -1.03
CA ASN A 73 -14.73 2.02 -2.25
C ASN A 73 -15.30 3.33 -2.83
N LYS A 74 -16.61 3.58 -2.67
CA LYS A 74 -17.25 4.84 -3.08
C LYS A 74 -16.84 6.02 -2.19
N LEU A 75 -16.69 5.79 -0.88
CA LEU A 75 -16.36 6.84 0.09
C LEU A 75 -14.87 7.19 0.12
N GLU A 76 -13.99 6.20 -0.07
CA GLU A 76 -12.53 6.37 -0.02
C GLU A 76 -11.87 6.49 -1.40
N LYS A 77 -12.65 6.79 -2.45
CA LYS A 77 -12.14 7.12 -3.80
C LYS A 77 -11.49 8.51 -3.82
N THR A 78 -10.60 8.78 -2.88
CA THR A 78 -9.61 9.83 -3.08
C THR A 78 -8.57 9.19 -3.97
N GLU A 79 -8.54 9.55 -5.26
CA GLU A 79 -7.43 9.23 -6.14
C GLU A 79 -6.16 9.56 -5.37
N ILE A 80 -5.42 8.53 -4.98
CA ILE A 80 -4.06 8.69 -4.53
C ILE A 80 -3.37 9.21 -5.80
N LYS A 81 -3.34 10.53 -5.95
CA LYS A 81 -2.29 11.22 -6.66
C LYS A 81 -1.05 10.87 -5.87
N GLU A 82 -0.54 9.66 -6.06
CA GLU A 82 0.87 9.38 -5.96
C GLU A 82 1.44 10.46 -6.86
N LYS A 83 1.86 11.57 -6.26
CA LYS A 83 3.01 12.29 -6.75
C LYS A 83 4.11 11.26 -6.67
N LYS A 84 4.15 10.34 -7.64
CA LYS A 84 5.38 9.75 -8.10
C LYS A 84 6.20 10.98 -8.45
N PHE A 85 6.94 11.45 -7.45
CA PHE A 85 8.18 12.14 -7.68
C PHE A 85 9.05 11.10 -8.37
N THR A 86 8.78 10.85 -9.66
CA THR A 86 9.74 10.27 -10.55
C THR A 86 10.84 11.30 -10.56
N ASN A 87 11.82 11.09 -9.69
CA ASN A 87 13.01 11.88 -9.63
C ASN A 87 13.78 11.53 -10.91
N TYR A 88 13.39 12.17 -12.02
CA TYR A 88 14.09 12.10 -13.28
C TYR A 88 15.47 12.69 -12.99
N ASN A 89 16.44 11.80 -12.80
CA ASN A 89 17.83 12.19 -12.67
C ASN A 89 18.26 12.60 -14.08
N GLU A 90 18.16 13.89 -14.39
CA GLU A 90 18.52 14.44 -15.70
C GLU A 90 20.06 14.42 -15.86
N LEU A 91 20.62 13.27 -16.24
CA LEU A 91 22.03 13.15 -16.63
C LEU A 91 22.38 13.93 -17.92
N PHE A 92 21.40 14.61 -18.53
CA PHE A 92 21.62 15.44 -19.72
C PHE A 92 22.55 16.64 -19.46
N ARG A 93 22.44 17.27 -18.28
CA ARG A 93 23.21 18.47 -17.92
C ARG A 93 24.74 18.26 -17.92
N PRO A 94 25.30 17.23 -17.26
CA PRO A 94 26.75 16.99 -17.30
C PRO A 94 27.25 16.61 -18.70
N LEU A 95 26.48 15.84 -19.48
CA LEU A 95 26.86 15.46 -20.85
C LEU A 95 26.92 16.69 -21.79
N LEU A 96 25.97 17.62 -21.66
CA LEU A 96 25.97 18.87 -22.41
C LEU A 96 27.23 19.72 -22.12
N LEU A 97 27.61 19.84 -20.85
CA LEU A 97 28.80 20.58 -20.44
C LEU A 97 30.09 19.98 -21.00
N VAL A 98 30.20 18.64 -21.01
CA VAL A 98 31.35 17.95 -21.62
C VAL A 98 31.41 18.22 -23.12
N ALA A 99 30.28 18.13 -23.83
CA ALA A 99 30.23 18.42 -25.27
C ALA A 99 30.61 19.87 -25.60
N CYS A 100 30.09 20.85 -24.84
CA CYS A 100 30.49 22.25 -24.99
C CYS A 100 31.98 22.47 -24.70
N GLY A 101 32.52 21.84 -23.67
CA GLY A 101 33.95 21.94 -23.35
C GLY A 101 34.83 21.40 -24.48
N LEU A 102 34.45 20.27 -25.07
CA LEU A 102 35.18 19.64 -26.18
C LEU A 102 35.18 20.52 -27.43
N LEU A 103 34.05 21.20 -27.75
CA LEU A 103 33.97 22.17 -28.85
C LEU A 103 34.85 23.40 -28.61
N VAL A 104 34.89 23.94 -27.38
CA VAL A 104 35.76 25.08 -27.07
C VAL A 104 37.24 24.70 -27.22
N ILE A 105 37.61 23.51 -26.74
CA ILE A 105 38.96 22.95 -26.90
C ILE A 105 39.31 22.82 -28.39
N GLU A 106 38.42 22.27 -29.21
CA GLU A 106 38.63 22.17 -30.66
C GLU A 106 38.89 23.55 -31.29
N ILE A 107 38.10 24.56 -30.96
CA ILE A 107 38.25 25.92 -31.50
C ILE A 107 39.58 26.54 -31.07
N VAL A 108 39.98 26.37 -29.80
CA VAL A 108 41.25 26.88 -29.27
C VAL A 108 42.43 26.19 -29.95
N LEU A 109 42.41 24.85 -30.07
CA LEU A 109 43.48 24.10 -30.76
C LEU A 109 43.56 24.49 -32.23
N LYS A 110 42.42 24.65 -32.90
CA LYS A 110 42.37 25.08 -34.31
C LYS A 110 42.89 26.51 -34.50
N ASN A 111 42.63 27.41 -33.56
CA ASN A 111 43.07 28.79 -33.69
C ASN A 111 44.52 29.03 -33.20
N THR A 112 45.03 28.23 -32.27
CA THR A 112 46.38 28.42 -31.70
C THR A 112 47.43 27.51 -32.35
N ILE A 113 47.10 26.25 -32.67
CA ILE A 113 48.08 25.28 -33.16
C ILE A 113 48.06 25.20 -34.70
N LEU A 114 46.88 25.17 -35.32
CA LEU A 114 46.74 25.06 -36.78
C LEU A 114 47.01 26.35 -37.55
N ARG A 115 47.01 27.52 -36.89
CA ARG A 115 47.40 28.81 -37.47
C ARG A 115 48.88 29.17 -37.29
N GLY A 116 49.57 28.49 -36.36
CA GLY A 116 51.00 28.72 -36.10
C GLY A 116 51.94 27.81 -36.89
N PHE A 117 51.41 26.82 -37.63
CA PHE A 117 52.19 25.85 -38.40
C PHE A 117 51.99 25.95 -39.94
N ILE A 118 51.39 27.04 -40.43
CA ILE A 118 51.36 27.44 -41.85
C ILE A 118 51.99 28.81 -42.00
#